data_AF-A0A9X3KT82-F1
#
_entry.id   AF-A0A9X3KT82-F1
#
_cell.length_a   1.000
_cell.length_b   1.000
_cell.length_c   1.000
_cell.angle_alpha   90.00
_cell.angle_beta   90.00
_cell.angle_gamma   90.00
#
_symmetry.space_group_name_H-M   'P 1'
#
loop_
_entity.id
_entity.type
_entity.pdbx_description
1 polymer ?
#
loop_
_entity_poly.entity_id
_entity_poly.type
_entity_poly.pdbx_seq_one_letter_code
_entity_poly.pdbx_strand_id
1 'polypeptide(L)' 'MTADRKQEAREKFLLGGIVVKAGLSKADRAFLLGGLLELARVTTGSPEHRRLRNIGEEAFTAPALKGEITRAGEMLEWR' A
#
# COMPACT_ATOMS: atom_id res chain seq x y z
N MET A 1 -12.14 7.92 -26.11
CA MET A 1 -10.81 8.58 -26.20
C MET A 1 -10.49 9.49 -25.00
N THR A 2 -11.28 10.51 -24.65
CA THR A 2 -10.98 11.38 -23.48
C THR A 2 -11.48 10.81 -22.14
N ALA A 3 -12.57 10.05 -22.14
CA ALA A 3 -13.10 9.38 -20.94
C ALA A 3 -12.19 8.25 -20.44
N ASP A 4 -11.66 7.43 -21.35
CA ASP A 4 -10.77 6.30 -21.03
C ASP A 4 -9.50 6.76 -20.31
N ARG A 5 -8.87 7.84 -20.78
CA ARG A 5 -7.69 8.44 -20.15
C ARG A 5 -7.95 8.94 -18.73
N LYS A 6 -9.14 9.47 -18.46
CA LYS A 6 -9.53 9.93 -17.12
C LYS A 6 -9.71 8.73 -16.17
N GLN A 7 -10.27 7.63 -16.66
CA GLN A 7 -10.47 6.42 -15.87
C GLN A 7 -9.13 5.75 -15.52
N GLU A 8 -8.23 5.60 -16.49
CA GLU A 8 -6.89 5.04 -16.26
C GLU A 8 -6.08 5.85 -15.24
N ALA A 9 -6.15 7.18 -15.31
CA ALA A 9 -5.45 8.05 -14.36
C ALA A 9 -6.00 7.86 -12.93
N ARG A 10 -7.32 7.71 -12.79
CA ARG A 10 -7.98 7.46 -11.50
C ARG A 10 -7.59 6.10 -10.93
N GLU A 11 -7.56 5.05 -11.76
CA GLU A 11 -7.17 3.71 -11.32
C GLU A 11 -5.71 3.67 -10.84
N LYS A 12 -4.79 4.29 -11.60
CA LYS A 12 -3.38 4.43 -11.19
C LYS A 12 -3.25 5.21 -9.88
N PHE A 13 -4.06 6.25 -9.68
CA PHE A 13 -4.08 7.02 -8.44
C PHE A 13 -4.56 6.20 -7.24
N LEU A 14 -5.64 5.41 -7.41
CA LEU A 14 -6.16 4.54 -6.35
C LEU A 14 -5.15 3.47 -5.94
N LEU A 15 -4.47 2.85 -6.91
CA LEU A 15 -3.40 1.89 -6.64
C LEU A 15 -2.23 2.52 -5.89
N GLY A 16 -1.82 3.74 -6.28
CA GLY A 16 -0.82 4.50 -5.53
C GLY A 16 -1.25 4.80 -4.09
N GLY A 17 -2.53 5.12 -3.88
CA GLY A 17 -3.11 5.36 -2.55
C GLY A 17 -3.02 4.15 -1.62
N ILE A 18 -3.16 2.93 -2.14
CA ILE A 18 -3.01 1.68 -1.36
C ILE A 18 -1.58 1.54 -0.84
N VAL A 19 -0.58 1.78 -1.68
CA VAL A 19 0.85 1.69 -1.32
C VAL A 19 1.19 2.69 -0.21
N VAL A 20 0.68 3.92 -0.31
CA VAL A 20 0.87 4.95 0.73
C VAL A 20 0.22 4.52 2.05
N LYS A 21 -1.02 4.01 2.00
CA LYS A 21 -1.75 3.57 3.20
C LYS A 21 -1.08 2.37 3.89
N ALA A 22 -0.42 1.50 3.13
CA ALA A 22 0.41 0.41 3.65
C ALA A 22 1.76 0.87 4.25
N GLY A 23 2.07 2.17 4.23
CA GLY A 23 3.33 2.70 4.73
C GLY A 23 4.53 2.44 3.80
N LEU A 24 4.28 2.08 2.54
CA LEU A 24 5.31 1.64 1.59
C LEU A 24 5.67 2.72 0.56
N SER A 25 5.37 3.99 0.84
CA SER A 25 5.61 5.11 -0.10
C SER A 25 7.09 5.31 -0.45
N LYS A 26 8.01 4.85 0.40
CA LYS A 26 9.46 4.89 0.19
C LYS A 26 10.06 3.55 -0.21
N ALA A 27 9.23 2.51 -0.39
CA ALA A 27 9.70 1.19 -0.76
C ALA A 27 10.23 1.17 -2.21
N ASP A 28 11.20 0.30 -2.47
CA ASP A 28 11.73 0.08 -3.80
C ASP A 28 10.64 -0.44 -4.77
N ARG A 29 10.69 0.00 -6.03
CA ARG A 29 9.66 -0.33 -7.03
C ARG A 29 9.70 -1.81 -7.43
N ALA A 30 10.89 -2.41 -7.52
CA ALA A 30 11.02 -3.82 -7.85
C ALA A 30 10.50 -4.70 -6.70
N PHE A 31 10.76 -4.30 -5.45
CA PHE A 31 10.19 -4.95 -4.26
C PHE A 31 8.65 -4.93 -4.29
N LEU A 32 8.04 -3.76 -4.54
CA LEU A 32 6.58 -3.65 -4.63
C LEU A 32 6.00 -4.51 -5.75
N LEU A 33 6.59 -4.46 -6.95
CA LEU A 33 6.13 -5.25 -8.08
C LEU A 33 6.26 -6.75 -7.81
N GLY A 34 7.38 -7.19 -7.22
CA GLY A 34 7.58 -8.59 -6.83
C GLY A 34 6.51 -9.09 -5.87
N GLY A 35 6.20 -8.32 -4.81
CA GLY A 35 5.12 -8.65 -3.88
C GLY A 35 3.74 -8.72 -4.55
N LEU A 36 3.42 -7.76 -5.45
CA LEU A 36 2.17 -7.77 -6.19
C LEU A 36 2.05 -8.97 -7.15
N LEU A 37 3.15 -9.42 -7.74
CA LEU A 37 3.18 -10.62 -8.59
C LEU A 37 2.94 -11.90 -7.79
N GLU A 38 3.49 -12.00 -6.58
CA GLU A 38 3.17 -13.11 -5.67
C GLU A 38 1.70 -13.08 -5.26
N LEU A 39 1.15 -11.89 -4.94
CA LEU A 39 -0.27 -11.73 -4.64
C LEU A 39 -1.17 -12.11 -5.83
N ALA A 40 -0.76 -11.82 -7.07
CA ALA A 40 -1.52 -12.17 -8.27
C ALA A 40 -1.65 -13.69 -8.50
N ARG A 41 -0.80 -14.50 -7.85
CA ARG A 41 -0.86 -15.97 -7.91
C ARG A 41 -1.82 -16.56 -6.87
N VAL A 42 -2.25 -15.78 -5.89
CA VAL A 42 -3.18 -16.23 -4.86
C VAL A 42 -4.54 -16.51 -5.50
N THR A 43 -5.06 -17.73 -5.31
CA THR A 43 -6.36 -18.11 -5.87
C THR A 43 -7.49 -17.32 -5.20
N THR A 44 -8.33 -16.66 -6.00
CA THR A 44 -9.52 -15.95 -5.53
C THR A 44 -10.41 -16.88 -4.70
N GLY A 45 -10.81 -16.43 -3.51
CA GLY A 45 -11.65 -17.23 -2.61
C GLY A 45 -10.91 -18.33 -1.84
N SER A 46 -9.58 -18.46 -1.99
CA SER A 46 -8.77 -19.26 -1.08
C SER A 46 -8.78 -18.68 0.35
N PRO A 47 -8.43 -19.49 1.38
CA PRO A 47 -8.27 -18.98 2.74
C PRO A 47 -7.28 -17.81 2.83
N GLU A 48 -6.18 -17.87 2.08
CA GLU A 48 -5.18 -16.81 2.01
C GLU A 48 -5.75 -15.52 1.40
N HIS A 49 -6.45 -15.63 0.27
CA HIS A 49 -7.14 -14.49 -0.34
C HIS A 49 -8.12 -13.82 0.64
N ARG A 50 -8.93 -14.61 1.36
CA ARG A 50 -9.86 -14.07 2.37
C ARG A 50 -9.13 -13.39 3.52
N ARG A 51 -8.05 -14.01 4.04
CA ARG A 51 -7.24 -13.43 5.12
C ARG A 51 -6.67 -12.07 4.70
N LEU A 52 -6.01 -12.00 3.54
CA LEU A 52 -5.42 -10.77 3.03
C LEU A 52 -6.47 -9.68 2.79
N ARG A 53 -7.64 -10.06 2.27
CA ARG A 53 -8.77 -9.16 2.11
C ARG A 53 -9.23 -8.58 3.46
N ASN A 54 -9.43 -9.41 4.48
CA ASN A 54 -9.87 -8.96 5.80
C ASN A 54 -8.87 -7.98 6.43
N ILE A 55 -7.56 -8.27 6.34
CA ILE A 55 -6.50 -7.36 6.79
C ILE A 55 -6.59 -6.01 6.06
N GLY A 56 -6.82 -6.04 4.75
CA GLY A 56 -7.02 -4.83 3.94
C GLY A 56 -8.24 -4.03 4.39
N GLU A 57 -9.38 -4.69 4.61
CA GLU A 57 -10.63 -4.05 5.07
C GLU A 57 -10.45 -3.39 6.45
N GLU A 58 -9.77 -4.05 7.39
CA GLU A 58 -9.40 -3.49 8.69
C GLU A 58 -8.49 -2.28 8.55
N ALA A 59 -7.43 -2.37 7.73
CA ALA A 59 -6.56 -1.22 7.47
C ALA A 59 -7.33 -0.05 6.85
N PHE A 60 -8.32 -0.32 5.99
CA PHE A 60 -9.14 0.72 5.39
C PHE A 60 -10.04 1.45 6.38
N THR A 61 -10.57 0.73 7.38
CA THR A 61 -11.45 1.28 8.43
C THR A 61 -10.69 1.89 9.60
N ALA A 62 -9.45 1.47 9.85
CA ALA A 62 -8.61 2.07 10.87
C ALA A 62 -8.38 3.57 10.59
N PRO A 63 -8.47 4.45 11.63
CA PRO A 63 -8.00 5.82 11.52
C PRO A 63 -6.55 5.81 11.05
N ALA A 64 -6.19 6.69 10.12
CA ALA A 64 -4.81 6.82 9.68
C ALA A 64 -3.95 7.11 10.91
N LEU A 65 -3.22 6.09 11.39
CA LEU A 65 -2.21 6.24 12.41
C LEU A 65 -1.21 7.24 11.84
N LYS A 66 -1.35 8.51 12.23
CA LYS A 66 -0.37 9.55 11.94
C LYS A 66 0.96 9.01 12.42
N GLY A 67 1.92 8.93 11.51
CA GLY A 67 3.21 8.31 11.73
C GLY A 67 3.92 8.90 12.95
N GLU A 68 3.98 8.12 14.02
CA GLU A 68 4.94 8.27 15.12
C GLU A 68 6.13 7.33 14.89
N ILE A 69 6.81 7.39 13.74
CA ILE A 69 8.12 6.71 13.58
C ILE A 69 9.13 7.58 12.79
N THR A 70 9.11 8.90 12.99
CA THR A 70 10.20 9.79 12.49
C THR A 70 10.71 10.78 13.53
N ARG A 71 10.72 10.42 14.82
CA ARG A 71 11.47 11.19 15.84
C ARG A 71 12.53 10.41 16.62
N ALA A 72 12.70 9.11 16.38
CA ALA A 72 13.70 8.32 17.10
C ALA A 72 15.14 8.44 16.53
N GLY A 73 15.35 9.17 15.42
CA GLY A 73 16.64 9.25 14.73
C GLY A 73 17.44 10.56 14.90
N GLU A 74 16.87 11.61 15.49
CA GLU A 74 17.50 12.96 15.54
C GLU A 74 18.00 13.36 16.94
N MET A 75 18.29 12.39 17.81
CA MET A 75 18.75 12.67 19.19
C MET A 75 20.22 12.33 19.45
N LEU A 76 21.00 12.07 18.38
CA LEU A 76 22.40 11.62 18.51
C LEU A 76 23.45 12.52 17.83
N GLU A 77 23.07 13.71 17.35
CA GLU A 77 24.00 14.61 16.65
C GLU A 77 24.01 16.03 17.23
N TRP A 78 24.12 16.18 18.55
CA TRP A 78 24.51 17.46 19.19
C TRP A 78 25.34 17.23 20.45
N ARG A 79 26.60 16.82 20.28
CA ARG A 79 27.64 17.04 21.28
C ARG A 79 28.82 17.77 20.68
#